data_AF-A0A6P2D6W4-F1
#
_entry.id   AF-A0A6P2D6W4-F1
#
_cell.length_a   1.000
_cell.length_b   1.000
_cell.length_c   1.000
_cell.angle_alpha   90.00
_cell.angle_beta   90.00
_cell.angle_gamma   90.00
#
_symmetry.space_group_name_H-M   'P 1'
#
loop_
_entity.id
_entity.type
_entity.pdbx_description
1 polymer ?
#
loop_
_entity_poly.entity_id
_entity_poly.type
_entity_poly.pdbx_seq_one_letter_code
_entity_poly.pdbx_strand_id
1 'polypeptide(L)'
;MEMQAAIDSIRAVWSDCHVCQVTREFLAKCEWKLEVGEGWIEVPADAELLVYSAAVIVSDHGFGDHIEAIVYLGVQRVPPTLFPVHGVLRLYLNPAGQMVTEDRYSLAEWVSNRA
;
A
#
# COMPACT_ATOMS: atom_id res chain seq x y z
N MET A 1 28.80 2.55 -4.47
CA MET A 1 28.92 1.73 -3.24
C MET A 1 27.88 2.13 -2.20
N GLU A 2 27.44 3.40 -2.17
CA GLU A 2 26.41 3.88 -1.21
C GLU A 2 24.97 3.42 -1.54
N MET A 3 24.60 3.35 -2.82
CA MET A 3 23.24 2.97 -3.23
C MET A 3 22.81 1.55 -2.83
N GLN A 4 23.71 0.57 -2.93
CA GLN A 4 23.40 -0.81 -2.54
C GLN A 4 23.20 -0.93 -1.02
N ALA A 5 24.02 -0.25 -0.22
CA ALA A 5 23.89 -0.23 1.23
C ALA A 5 22.59 0.47 1.67
N ALA A 6 22.17 1.54 0.99
CA ALA A 6 20.89 2.18 1.23
C ALA A 6 19.70 1.25 0.91
N ILE A 7 19.75 0.56 -0.23
CA ILE A 7 18.72 -0.42 -0.62
C ILE A 7 18.65 -1.57 0.40
N ASP A 8 19.80 -2.10 0.82
CA ASP A 8 19.85 -3.20 1.79
C ASP A 8 19.36 -2.76 3.17
N SER A 9 19.71 -1.54 3.60
CA SER A 9 19.19 -0.95 4.83
C SER A 9 17.67 -0.79 4.80
N ILE A 10 17.11 -0.33 3.68
CA ILE A 10 15.67 -0.18 3.51
C ILE A 10 15.00 -1.56 3.53
N ARG A 11 15.51 -2.52 2.76
CA ARG A 11 15.02 -3.92 2.73
C ARG A 11 15.05 -4.61 4.09
N ALA A 12 15.96 -4.23 4.98
CA ALA A 12 16.00 -4.80 6.32
C ALA A 12 14.81 -4.38 7.20
N VAL A 13 14.16 -3.24 6.89
CA VAL A 13 13.09 -2.67 7.71
C VAL A 13 11.68 -2.94 7.16
N TRP A 14 11.56 -3.36 5.90
CA TRP A 14 10.25 -3.64 5.29
C TRP A 14 10.02 -5.12 4.98
N SER A 15 8.78 -5.55 5.18
CA SER A 15 8.24 -6.86 4.80
C SER A 15 6.75 -6.69 4.46
N ASP A 16 6.15 -7.65 3.77
CA ASP A 16 4.71 -7.59 3.48
C ASP A 16 3.87 -7.50 4.76
N CYS A 17 4.28 -8.19 5.83
CA CYS A 17 3.65 -8.08 7.15
C CYS A 17 3.72 -6.66 7.71
N HIS A 18 4.89 -6.01 7.59
CA HIS A 18 5.08 -4.62 8.03
C HIS A 18 4.22 -3.65 7.22
N VAL A 19 4.20 -3.79 5.89
CA VAL A 19 3.36 -2.97 5.01
C VAL A 19 1.88 -3.16 5.34
N CYS A 20 1.42 -4.39 5.56
CA CYS A 20 0.05 -4.67 5.99
C CYS A 20 -0.27 -4.06 7.36
N GLN A 21 0.67 -4.09 8.32
CA GLN A 21 0.50 -3.44 9.62
C GLN A 21 0.31 -1.93 9.45
N VAL A 22 1.21 -1.26 8.73
CA VAL A 22 1.13 0.17 8.45
C VAL A 22 -0.18 0.53 7.74
N THR A 23 -0.59 -0.31 6.78
CA THR A 23 -1.88 -0.17 6.08
C THR A 23 -3.06 -0.21 7.06
N ARG A 24 -3.08 -1.18 7.99
CA ARG A 24 -4.14 -1.29 9.00
C ARG A 24 -4.16 -0.10 9.94
N GLU A 25 -2.99 0.38 10.38
CA GLU A 25 -2.87 1.55 11.23
C GLU A 25 -3.41 2.81 10.53
N PHE A 26 -3.14 2.95 9.23
CA PHE A 26 -3.71 4.02 8.41
C PHE A 26 -5.24 3.89 8.29
N LEU A 27 -5.74 2.71 7.89
CA LEU A 27 -7.18 2.46 7.77
C LEU A 27 -7.92 2.72 9.08
N ALA A 28 -7.35 2.32 10.22
CA ALA A 28 -7.93 2.58 11.54
C ALA A 28 -8.04 4.08 11.84
N LYS A 29 -7.05 4.89 11.46
CA LYS A 29 -7.11 6.36 11.59
C LYS A 29 -8.19 6.98 10.71
N CYS A 30 -8.48 6.36 9.58
CA CYS A 30 -9.56 6.76 8.67
C CYS A 30 -10.91 6.10 9.02
N GLU A 31 -11.04 5.49 10.21
CA GLU A 31 -12.26 4.77 10.62
C GLU A 31 -12.72 3.71 9.61
N TRP A 32 -11.76 3.11 8.89
CA TRP A 32 -11.97 2.12 7.84
C TRP A 32 -12.81 2.62 6.65
N LYS A 33 -12.86 3.94 6.45
CA LYS A 33 -13.53 4.60 5.32
C LYS A 33 -12.55 5.43 4.54
N LEU A 34 -12.44 5.18 3.25
CA LEU A 34 -11.52 5.89 2.37
C LEU A 34 -12.27 6.61 1.28
N GLU A 35 -11.95 7.89 1.11
CA GLU A 35 -12.30 8.63 -0.09
C GLU A 35 -11.43 8.16 -1.25
N VAL A 36 -12.07 7.76 -2.34
CA VAL A 36 -11.44 7.27 -3.58
C VAL A 36 -12.20 7.84 -4.78
N GLY A 37 -11.46 8.49 -5.69
CA GLY A 37 -12.08 9.16 -6.83
C GLY A 37 -13.15 10.17 -6.41
N GLU A 38 -14.38 9.97 -6.90
CA GLU A 38 -15.55 10.80 -6.55
C GLU A 38 -16.41 10.22 -5.41
N GLY A 39 -15.95 9.15 -4.75
CA GLY A 39 -16.76 8.40 -3.79
C GLY A 39 -16.01 7.91 -2.56
N TRP A 40 -16.69 7.04 -1.82
CA TRP A 40 -16.17 6.44 -0.60
C TRP A 40 -16.24 4.92 -0.68
N ILE A 41 -15.22 4.27 -0.16
CA ILE A 41 -15.22 2.82 0.07
C ILE A 41 -15.13 2.56 1.57
N GLU A 42 -15.86 1.54 2.00
CA GLU A 42 -15.74 0.99 3.35
C GLU A 42 -14.97 -0.32 3.27
N VAL A 43 -13.94 -0.44 4.09
CA VAL A 43 -13.08 -1.62 4.17
C VAL A 43 -13.41 -2.33 5.48
N PRO A 44 -13.86 -3.58 5.49
CA PRO A 44 -14.06 -4.31 6.75
C PRO A 44 -12.77 -4.36 7.57
N ALA A 45 -12.87 -4.20 8.90
CA ALA A 45 -11.69 -4.21 9.77
C ALA A 45 -10.94 -5.55 9.76
N ASP A 46 -11.64 -6.62 9.45
CA ASP A 46 -11.14 -7.98 9.29
C ASP A 46 -10.77 -8.33 7.83
N ALA A 47 -10.92 -7.39 6.89
CA ALA A 47 -10.57 -7.61 5.50
C ALA A 47 -9.10 -8.05 5.37
N GLU A 48 -8.87 -9.03 4.51
CA GLU A 48 -7.53 -9.48 4.17
C GLU A 48 -6.82 -8.39 3.35
N LEU A 49 -5.54 -8.17 3.64
CA LEU A 49 -4.71 -7.22 2.90
C LEU A 49 -3.63 -8.00 2.14
N LEU A 50 -3.41 -7.66 0.88
CA LEU A 50 -2.36 -8.25 0.07
C LEU A 50 -1.44 -7.16 -0.47
N VAL A 51 -0.15 -7.29 -0.17
CA VAL A 51 0.88 -6.50 -0.82
C VAL A 51 1.10 -7.07 -2.21
N TYR A 52 0.63 -6.34 -3.22
CA TYR A 52 0.75 -6.75 -4.60
C TYR A 52 2.18 -6.55 -5.12
N SER A 53 2.82 -5.44 -4.74
CA SER A 53 4.20 -5.14 -5.09
C SER A 53 4.78 -4.13 -4.12
N ALA A 54 6.10 -4.20 -3.90
CA ALA A 54 6.84 -3.17 -3.19
C ALA A 54 8.20 -2.94 -3.88
N ALA A 55 8.61 -1.68 -4.00
CA ALA A 55 9.87 -1.28 -4.62
C ALA A 55 10.58 -0.23 -3.78
N VAL A 56 11.91 -0.29 -3.75
CA VAL A 56 12.73 0.78 -3.18
C VAL A 56 12.99 1.80 -4.27
N ILE A 57 12.62 3.05 -3.99
CA ILE A 57 12.83 4.19 -4.85
C ILE A 57 13.95 5.04 -4.24
N VAL A 58 15.05 5.19 -4.97
CA VAL A 58 16.14 6.09 -4.62
C VAL A 58 15.98 7.34 -5.48
N SER A 59 15.70 8.48 -4.87
CA SER A 59 15.31 9.70 -5.59
C SER A 59 15.68 10.96 -4.82
N ASP A 60 16.29 11.92 -5.53
CA ASP A 60 16.58 13.26 -5.02
C ASP A 60 15.38 14.23 -5.15
N HIS A 61 14.26 13.74 -5.69
CA HIS A 61 13.04 14.53 -5.91
C HIS A 61 11.83 13.91 -5.18
N GLY A 62 10.88 14.76 -4.77
CA GLY A 62 9.67 14.35 -4.06
C GLY A 62 9.93 14.08 -2.57
N PHE A 63 9.66 12.86 -2.11
CA PHE A 63 9.73 12.44 -0.70
C PHE A 63 11.12 11.89 -0.27
N GLY A 64 12.14 12.02 -1.11
CA GLY A 64 13.45 11.41 -0.89
C GLY A 64 13.44 9.90 -1.16
N ASP A 65 14.43 9.18 -0.63
CA ASP A 65 14.48 7.70 -0.69
C ASP A 65 13.30 7.10 0.08
N HIS A 66 12.57 6.19 -0.55
CA HIS A 66 11.36 5.60 0.03
C HIS A 66 11.07 4.20 -0.51
N ILE A 67 10.12 3.52 0.13
CA ILE A 67 9.49 2.31 -0.38
C ILE A 67 8.14 2.71 -0.94
N GLU A 68 7.88 2.34 -2.19
CA GLU A 68 6.54 2.41 -2.77
C GLU A 68 5.91 1.02 -2.71
N ALA A 69 4.80 0.88 -1.99
CA ALA A 69 4.09 -0.38 -1.81
C ALA A 69 2.64 -0.29 -2.27
N ILE A 70 2.20 -1.24 -3.09
CA ILE A 70 0.82 -1.33 -3.59
C ILE A 70 0.10 -2.42 -2.78
N VAL A 71 -1.01 -2.06 -2.16
CA VAL A 71 -1.79 -2.91 -1.26
C VAL A 71 -3.23 -3.00 -1.74
N TYR A 72 -3.72 -4.22 -1.92
CA TYR A 72 -5.13 -4.50 -2.18
C TYR A 72 -5.90 -4.64 -0.88
N LEU A 73 -7.01 -3.90 -0.78
CA LEU A 73 -7.89 -3.84 0.38
C LEU A 73 -9.02 -4.86 0.20
N GLY A 74 -8.89 -6.03 0.81
CA GLY A 74 -9.70 -7.21 0.50
C GLY A 74 -9.07 -8.04 -0.62
N VAL A 75 -8.92 -9.34 -0.41
CA VAL A 75 -8.27 -10.25 -1.37
C VAL A 75 -9.28 -11.14 -2.07
N GLN A 76 -9.24 -11.14 -3.40
CA GLN A 76 -10.01 -12.05 -4.22
C GLN A 76 -9.15 -13.27 -4.61
N ARG A 77 -9.19 -14.34 -3.79
CA ARG A 77 -9.36 -15.76 -4.19
C ARG A 77 -9.13 -16.73 -3.02
N VAL A 78 -10.23 -17.27 -2.48
CA VAL A 78 -10.28 -18.62 -1.92
C VAL A 78 -11.44 -19.32 -2.61
N PRO A 79 -11.25 -20.24 -3.57
CA PRO A 79 -12.36 -21.01 -4.12
C PRO A 79 -13.16 -21.65 -2.98
N PRO A 80 -14.50 -21.50 -2.92
CA PRO A 80 -15.42 -20.94 -3.94
C PRO A 80 -15.78 -19.45 -3.77
N THR A 81 -15.23 -18.75 -2.78
CA THR A 81 -15.63 -17.39 -2.39
C THR A 81 -14.70 -16.33 -2.96
N LEU A 82 -15.27 -15.42 -3.75
CA LEU A 82 -14.61 -14.20 -4.21
C LEU A 82 -14.95 -13.09 -3.21
N PHE A 83 -13.99 -12.66 -2.37
CA PHE A 83 -14.17 -11.42 -1.63
C PHE A 83 -13.93 -10.23 -2.59
N PRO A 84 -14.76 -9.16 -2.53
CA PRO A 84 -14.53 -7.98 -3.34
C PRO A 84 -13.24 -7.30 -2.89
N VAL A 85 -12.39 -6.90 -3.85
CA VAL A 85 -11.35 -5.90 -3.58
C VAL A 85 -12.08 -4.57 -3.43
N HIS A 86 -12.05 -3.99 -2.23
CA HIS A 86 -12.74 -2.74 -1.89
C HIS A 86 -12.02 -1.54 -2.52
N GLY A 87 -10.69 -1.60 -2.61
CA GLY A 87 -9.86 -0.55 -3.21
C GLY A 87 -8.38 -0.93 -3.20
N VAL A 88 -7.57 0.03 -3.64
CA VAL A 88 -6.11 -0.11 -3.71
C VAL A 88 -5.48 1.10 -3.05
N LEU A 89 -4.48 0.85 -2.20
CA LEU A 89 -3.61 1.88 -1.67
C LEU A 89 -2.22 1.74 -2.28
N ARG A 90 -1.65 2.86 -2.70
CA ARG A 90 -0.22 2.98 -2.92
C ARG A 90 0.35 3.74 -1.73
N LEU A 91 1.19 3.10 -0.94
CA LEU A 91 1.83 3.68 0.23
C LEU A 91 3.26 4.11 -0.10
N TYR A 92 3.65 5.26 0.41
CA TYR A 92 5.02 5.76 0.35
C TYR A 92 5.60 5.73 1.77
N LEU A 93 6.56 4.84 2.01
CA LEU A 93 7.18 4.67 3.33
C LEU A 93 8.60 5.23 3.31
N ASN A 94 8.98 5.98 4.35
CA ASN A 94 10.36 6.46 4.49
C ASN A 94 11.34 5.29 4.72
N PRO A 95 12.67 5.52 4.73
CA PRO A 95 13.66 4.45 4.94
C PRO A 95 13.54 3.73 6.29
N ALA A 96 12.84 4.32 7.27
CA ALA A 96 12.52 3.69 8.55
C ALA A 96 11.23 2.86 8.52
N GLY A 97 10.60 2.69 7.35
CA GLY A 97 9.37 1.93 7.16
C GLY A 97 8.10 2.67 7.64
N GLN A 98 8.18 3.96 7.92
CA GLN A 98 7.03 4.75 8.40
C GLN A 98 6.30 5.39 7.22
N MET A 99 4.97 5.41 7.27
CA MET A 99 4.15 6.04 6.22
C MET A 99 4.41 7.55 6.15
N VAL A 100 4.74 8.02 4.94
CA VAL A 100 4.87 9.43 4.59
C VAL A 100 3.55 9.94 4.01
N THR A 101 3.03 9.24 3.01
CA THR A 101 1.77 9.56 2.33
C THR A 101 1.25 8.35 1.57
N GLU A 102 0.12 8.52 0.90
CA GLU A 102 -0.60 7.49 0.19
C GLU A 102 -1.37 8.06 -1.01
N ASP A 103 -1.47 7.26 -2.07
CA ASP A 103 -2.51 7.44 -3.09
C ASP A 103 -3.62 6.40 -2.88
N ARG A 104 -4.85 6.81 -3.16
CA ARG A 104 -6.05 6.00 -2.93
C ARG A 104 -6.78 5.82 -4.25
N TYR A 105 -7.11 4.57 -4.56
CA TYR A 105 -7.78 4.23 -5.80
C TYR A 105 -8.96 3.30 -5.52
N SER A 106 -10.06 3.55 -6.23
CA SER A 106 -11.04 2.50 -6.48
C SER A 106 -10.40 1.41 -7.34
N LEU A 107 -10.97 0.20 -7.31
CA LEU A 107 -10.47 -0.88 -8.16
C LEU A 107 -10.56 -0.52 -9.66
N ALA A 108 -11.59 0.20 -10.07
CA ALA A 108 -11.79 0.61 -11.47
C ALA A 108 -10.72 1.60 -11.95
N GLU A 109 -10.39 2.60 -11.12
CA GLU A 109 -9.31 3.56 -11.42
C GLU A 109 -7.96 2.85 -11.48
N TRP A 110 -7.69 1.95 -10.53
CA TRP A 110 -6.44 1.20 -10.50
C TRP A 110 -6.24 0.35 -11.76
N VAL A 111 -7.28 -0.35 -12.22
CA VAL A 111 -7.21 -1.16 -13.45
C VAL A 111 -7.03 -0.27 -14.69
N SER A 112 -7.70 0.88 -14.74
CA SER A 112 -7.62 1.81 -15.87
C SER A 112 -6.26 2.48 -16.00
N ASN A 113 -5.61 2.80 -14.88
CA ASN A 113 -4.28 3.44 -14.84
C ASN A 113 -3.12 2.47 -15.11
N ARG A 114 -3.40 1.17 -15.26
CA ARG A 114 -2.42 0.12 -15.57
C ARG A 114 -2.30 -0.20 -17.07
N ALA A 115 -3.18 0.36 -17.91
CA ALA A 115 -3.20 0.15 -19.36
C ALA A 115 -2.25 1.10 -20.10
#